data_AF-A0A3M9ZXT7-F1
#
_entry.id   AF-A0A3M9ZXT7-F1
#
_cell.length_a   1.000
_cell.length_b   1.000
_cell.length_c   1.000
_cell.angle_alpha   90.00
_cell.angle_beta   90.00
_cell.angle_gamma   90.00
#
_symmetry.space_group_name_H-M   'P 1'
#
loop_
_entity.id
_entity.type
_entity.pdbx_description
1 polymer ?
#
loop_
_entity_poly.entity_id
_entity_poly.type
_entity_poly.pdbx_seq_one_letter_code
_entity_poly.pdbx_strand_id
1 'polypeptide(L)'
;MSVEVAPIRPLNHPARRTSHMYLEFDREIYLGKDSAASIYVHCPIEIGVFLAGDSGRDSLDWISCNKDDSRFGLYGPPDTGVLCKYAQAPLATGYGDSRPYADGVMKIVLENTLKTGQTVRKVVFPITDNSLYYQGNQAIFDGMHVTLKKRATVSVADIKISPVETDWTKSPAWEDTTVSTAMEMGLE
;
A
#
# COMPACT_ATOMS: atom_id res chain seq x y z
N MET A 1 11.67 -11.21 -28.59
CA MET A 1 11.34 -9.95 -27.91
C MET A 1 9.85 -9.70 -28.07
N SER A 2 9.11 -9.58 -26.97
CA SER A 2 7.67 -9.38 -26.92
C SER A 2 7.33 -8.19 -26.01
N VAL A 3 6.18 -7.57 -26.23
CA VAL A 3 5.65 -6.56 -25.31
C VAL A 3 4.78 -7.27 -24.28
N GLU A 4 5.06 -7.03 -23.00
CA GLU A 4 4.26 -7.53 -21.88
C GLU A 4 3.64 -6.36 -21.11
N VAL A 5 2.47 -6.60 -20.53
CA VAL A 5 1.77 -5.63 -19.70
C VAL A 5 1.44 -6.30 -18.37
N ALA A 6 1.77 -5.63 -17.28
CA ALA A 6 1.47 -6.12 -15.94
C ALA A 6 1.11 -4.94 -15.02
N PRO A 7 0.24 -5.14 -14.02
CA PRO A 7 0.06 -4.13 -12.99
C PRO A 7 1.37 -3.98 -12.21
N ILE A 8 1.71 -2.77 -11.81
CA ILE A 8 2.89 -2.41 -11.03
C ILE A 8 2.45 -1.53 -9.85
N ARG A 9 3.37 -1.38 -8.89
CA ARG A 9 3.14 -0.48 -7.75
C ARG A 9 2.96 0.96 -8.24
N PRO A 10 2.09 1.74 -7.59
CA PRO A 10 1.70 3.07 -8.03
C PRO A 10 2.77 4.10 -7.66
N LEU A 11 4.00 3.99 -8.16
CA LEU A 11 5.09 4.87 -7.75
C LEU A 11 5.55 5.85 -8.83
N ASN A 12 5.07 5.72 -10.07
CA ASN A 12 5.73 6.35 -11.21
C ASN A 12 4.97 7.56 -11.74
N HIS A 13 3.64 7.55 -11.68
CA HIS A 13 2.80 8.67 -12.09
C HIS A 13 2.56 9.66 -10.93
N PRO A 14 2.56 10.99 -11.17
CA PRO A 14 3.06 11.68 -12.35
C PRO A 14 4.60 11.75 -12.38
N ALA A 15 5.26 11.44 -11.26
CA ALA A 15 6.71 11.29 -11.18
C ALA A 15 7.10 10.39 -9.99
N ARG A 16 8.17 9.62 -10.12
CA ARG A 16 8.74 8.84 -9.02
C ARG A 16 9.45 9.73 -8.01
N ARG A 17 8.81 9.99 -6.87
CA ARG A 17 9.30 10.93 -5.83
C ARG A 17 9.43 10.34 -4.43
N THR A 18 8.83 9.18 -4.18
CA THR A 18 8.83 8.51 -2.87
C THR A 18 8.58 7.01 -3.04
N SER A 19 8.91 6.23 -2.03
CA SER A 19 8.54 4.82 -1.87
C SER A 19 7.38 4.62 -0.89
N HIS A 20 6.86 5.69 -0.28
CA HIS A 20 5.82 5.62 0.74
C HIS A 20 4.43 5.93 0.17
N MET A 21 3.45 5.16 0.61
CA MET A 21 2.04 5.41 0.37
C MET A 21 1.40 6.00 1.62
N TYR A 22 0.57 7.01 1.43
CA TYR A 22 -0.42 7.48 2.40
C TYR A 22 -1.78 6.99 1.91
N LEU A 23 -2.27 5.93 2.54
CA LEU A 23 -3.53 5.32 2.19
C LEU A 23 -4.60 5.79 3.19
N GLU A 24 -5.51 6.65 2.72
CA GLU A 24 -6.58 7.21 3.53
C GLU A 24 -7.88 6.45 3.32
N PHE A 25 -8.47 5.90 4.37
CA PHE A 25 -9.71 5.14 4.29
C PHE A 25 -10.91 6.07 4.03
N ASP A 26 -11.86 5.60 3.23
CA ASP A 26 -13.12 6.31 3.00
C ASP A 26 -14.05 6.32 4.22
N ARG A 27 -13.76 5.46 5.21
CA ARG A 27 -14.47 5.36 6.48
C ARG A 27 -13.49 5.17 7.63
N GLU A 28 -13.84 5.75 8.77
CA GLU A 28 -13.09 5.58 10.01
C GLU A 28 -13.31 4.18 10.60
N ILE A 29 -12.21 3.56 11.05
CA ILE A 29 -12.25 2.26 11.73
C ILE A 29 -11.99 2.49 13.21
N TYR A 30 -13.03 2.31 14.01
CA TYR A 30 -12.91 2.37 15.46
C TYR A 30 -12.48 1.01 16.04
N LEU A 31 -11.43 1.05 16.85
CA LEU A 31 -10.93 -0.09 17.63
C LEU A 31 -11.11 0.22 19.12
N GLY A 32 -11.84 -0.66 19.82
CA GLY A 32 -11.85 -0.63 21.28
C GLY A 32 -10.46 -0.91 21.87
N LYS A 33 -10.34 -0.74 23.19
CA LYS A 33 -9.17 -1.20 23.95
C LYS A 33 -8.95 -2.69 23.71
N ASP A 34 -7.69 -3.10 23.52
CA ASP A 34 -7.26 -4.49 23.39
C ASP A 34 -8.08 -5.27 22.33
N SER A 35 -8.36 -4.62 21.19
CA SER A 35 -9.20 -5.16 20.12
C SER A 35 -8.50 -5.12 18.77
N ALA A 36 -8.94 -5.95 17.84
CA ALA A 36 -8.43 -6.00 16.48
C ALA A 36 -9.57 -6.08 15.47
N ALA A 37 -9.33 -5.54 14.27
CA ALA A 37 -10.21 -5.65 13.12
C ALA A 37 -9.39 -6.03 11.88
N SER A 38 -10.00 -6.76 10.96
CA SER A 38 -9.42 -7.01 9.65
C SER A 38 -10.30 -6.37 8.59
N ILE A 39 -9.68 -5.59 7.72
CA ILE A 39 -10.32 -4.90 6.62
C ILE A 39 -9.62 -5.25 5.31
N TYR A 40 -10.36 -5.11 4.20
CA TYR A 40 -9.79 -5.09 2.86
C TYR A 40 -9.96 -3.67 2.32
N VAL A 41 -8.96 -3.20 1.60
CA VAL A 41 -8.96 -1.85 1.02
C VAL A 41 -8.49 -1.90 -0.43
N HIS A 42 -9.03 -1.00 -1.24
CA HIS A 42 -8.52 -0.74 -2.57
C HIS A 42 -7.20 0.03 -2.46
N CYS A 43 -6.13 -0.54 -2.99
CA CYS A 43 -4.82 0.07 -3.09
C CYS A 43 -4.52 0.32 -4.57
N PRO A 44 -4.19 1.57 -4.97
CA PRO A 44 -4.03 1.88 -6.38
C PRO A 44 -2.89 1.09 -7.02
N ILE A 45 -3.01 0.87 -8.32
CA ILE A 45 -1.96 0.29 -9.17
C ILE A 45 -1.68 1.20 -10.36
N GLU A 46 -0.54 0.98 -10.97
CA GLU A 46 -0.24 1.49 -12.31
C GLU A 46 -0.09 0.29 -13.26
N ILE A 47 -0.08 0.53 -14.55
CA ILE A 47 0.12 -0.49 -15.58
C ILE A 47 1.50 -0.27 -16.19
N GLY A 48 2.41 -1.21 -15.96
CA GLY A 48 3.73 -1.24 -16.58
C GLY A 48 3.69 -1.90 -17.95
N VAL A 49 4.39 -1.30 -18.90
CA VAL A 49 4.65 -1.84 -20.23
C VAL A 49 6.12 -2.24 -20.29
N PHE A 50 6.38 -3.48 -20.70
CA PHE A 50 7.70 -4.07 -20.66
C PHE A 50 8.10 -4.63 -22.02
N LEU A 51 9.39 -4.55 -22.32
CA LEU A 51 10.02 -5.32 -23.38
C LEU A 51 10.61 -6.59 -22.75
N ALA A 52 9.99 -7.73 -23.05
CA ALA A 52 10.44 -9.03 -22.59
C ALA A 52 11.31 -9.69 -23.66
N GLY A 53 12.51 -10.13 -23.27
CA GLY A 53 13.44 -10.88 -24.12
C GLY A 53 14.17 -11.94 -23.31
N ASP A 54 15.14 -12.60 -23.95
CA ASP A 54 15.87 -13.71 -23.34
C ASP A 54 16.71 -13.27 -22.11
N SER A 55 17.05 -11.98 -22.05
CA SER A 55 17.79 -11.36 -20.94
C SER A 55 16.92 -10.87 -19.78
N GLY A 56 15.59 -10.98 -19.88
CA GLY A 56 14.65 -10.52 -18.87
C GLY A 56 13.67 -9.47 -19.39
N ARG A 57 13.16 -8.63 -18.46
CA ARG A 57 12.18 -7.58 -18.74
C ARG A 57 12.80 -6.20 -18.54
N ASP A 58 12.73 -5.37 -19.57
CA ASP A 58 13.08 -3.96 -19.50
C ASP A 58 11.79 -3.11 -19.42
N SER A 59 11.76 -2.14 -18.51
CA SER A 59 10.65 -1.19 -18.42
C SER A 59 10.65 -0.26 -19.63
N LEU A 60 9.52 -0.17 -20.34
CA LEU A 60 9.34 0.70 -21.49
C LEU A 60 8.54 1.95 -21.12
N ASP A 61 7.40 1.78 -20.45
CA ASP A 61 6.49 2.85 -20.07
C ASP A 61 5.59 2.43 -18.90
N TRP A 62 4.87 3.38 -18.31
CA TRP A 62 3.86 3.14 -17.30
C TRP A 62 2.65 4.06 -17.47
N ILE A 63 1.48 3.53 -17.16
CA ILE A 63 0.21 4.24 -17.31
C ILE A 63 -0.54 4.16 -15.99
N SER A 64 -0.93 5.31 -15.45
CA SER A 64 -1.96 5.34 -14.40
C SER A 64 -3.34 5.45 -15.06
N CYS A 65 -4.23 4.53 -14.72
CA CYS A 65 -5.61 4.56 -15.23
C CYS A 65 -6.55 5.40 -14.35
N ASN A 66 -6.04 5.99 -13.26
CA ASN A 66 -6.81 6.82 -12.35
C ASN A 66 -6.10 8.16 -12.09
N LYS A 67 -6.74 9.24 -12.53
CA LYS A 67 -6.17 10.60 -12.48
C LYS A 67 -5.99 11.09 -11.04
N ASP A 68 -6.82 10.60 -10.12
CA ASP A 68 -6.82 11.03 -8.71
C ASP A 68 -5.59 10.50 -7.94
N ASP A 69 -4.88 9.52 -8.51
CA ASP A 69 -3.66 8.91 -7.94
C ASP A 69 -2.40 9.72 -8.27
N SER A 70 -2.56 10.97 -8.71
CA SER A 70 -1.45 11.88 -9.03
C SER A 70 -0.97 12.74 -7.85
N ARG A 71 -1.52 12.48 -6.65
CA ARG A 71 -1.37 13.35 -5.49
C ARG A 71 -0.22 12.89 -4.59
N PHE A 72 0.46 13.87 -3.99
CA PHE A 72 1.44 13.65 -2.94
C PHE A 72 1.02 14.41 -1.68
N GLY A 73 1.38 13.87 -0.53
CA GLY A 73 1.18 14.51 0.77
C GLY A 73 2.45 14.39 1.61
N LEU A 74 2.73 15.41 2.43
CA LEU A 74 3.76 15.30 3.45
C LEU A 74 3.11 14.74 4.72
N TYR A 75 3.64 13.63 5.23
CA TYR A 75 3.21 13.04 6.48
C TYR A 75 4.19 13.41 7.60
N GLY A 76 3.75 14.22 8.57
CA GLY A 76 4.57 14.71 9.67
C GLY A 76 4.95 16.19 9.51
N PRO A 77 5.83 16.71 10.38
CA PRO A 77 6.24 18.11 10.37
C PRO A 77 6.94 18.53 9.07
N PRO A 78 6.90 19.81 8.67
CA PRO A 78 7.54 20.28 7.43
C PRO A 78 9.03 19.97 7.27
N ASP A 79 9.77 19.85 8.38
CA ASP A 79 11.22 19.66 8.42
C ASP A 79 11.66 18.18 8.49
N THR A 80 10.80 17.29 9.00
CA THR A 80 11.12 15.89 9.31
C THR A 80 10.11 14.89 8.74
N GLY A 81 9.06 15.38 8.08
CA GLY A 81 8.00 14.57 7.52
C GLY A 81 8.45 13.71 6.35
N VAL A 82 7.64 12.70 6.05
CA VAL A 82 7.85 11.75 4.95
C VAL A 82 6.97 12.16 3.78
N LEU A 83 7.58 12.44 2.63
CA LEU A 83 6.82 12.61 1.39
C LEU A 83 6.17 11.28 1.02
N CYS A 84 4.86 11.27 0.82
CA CYS A 84 4.09 10.08 0.51
C CYS A 84 3.27 10.30 -0.76
N LYS A 85 3.08 9.25 -1.54
CA LYS A 85 2.05 9.23 -2.58
C LYS A 85 0.70 8.99 -1.92
N TYR A 86 -0.24 9.88 -2.17
CA TYR A 86 -1.52 9.92 -1.48
C TYR A 86 -2.61 9.24 -2.33
N ALA A 87 -3.41 8.39 -1.69
CA ALA A 87 -4.57 7.78 -2.29
C ALA A 87 -5.71 7.64 -1.27
N GLN A 88 -6.93 7.89 -1.72
CA GLN A 88 -8.12 7.47 -1.00
C GLN A 88 -8.43 6.02 -1.33
N ALA A 89 -8.71 5.24 -0.30
CA ALA A 89 -8.85 3.80 -0.36
C ALA A 89 -10.22 3.39 0.19
N PRO A 90 -11.22 3.22 -0.69
CA PRO A 90 -12.48 2.64 -0.30
C PRO A 90 -12.29 1.25 0.31
N LEU A 91 -13.10 0.92 1.32
CA LEU A 91 -13.17 -0.45 1.82
C LEU A 91 -13.60 -1.40 0.69
N ALA A 92 -12.89 -2.52 0.59
CA ALA A 92 -13.20 -3.63 -0.29
C ALA A 92 -13.93 -4.73 0.49
N THR A 93 -14.69 -5.56 -0.22
CA THR A 93 -15.40 -6.72 0.36
C THR A 93 -14.51 -7.97 0.48
N GLY A 94 -13.39 -8.01 -0.23
CA GLY A 94 -12.41 -9.09 -0.23
C GLY A 94 -11.50 -9.01 -1.45
N TYR A 95 -10.60 -9.99 -1.62
CA TYR A 95 -9.63 -9.99 -2.73
C TYR A 95 -10.26 -9.98 -4.13
N GLY A 96 -11.49 -10.50 -4.28
CA GLY A 96 -12.21 -10.49 -5.55
C GLY A 96 -12.77 -9.12 -5.97
N ASP A 97 -12.70 -8.12 -5.11
CA ASP A 97 -13.25 -6.76 -5.31
C ASP A 97 -12.25 -5.81 -6.00
N SER A 98 -11.15 -6.31 -6.55
CA SER A 98 -10.17 -5.47 -7.26
C SER A 98 -10.82 -4.75 -8.44
N ARG A 99 -10.46 -3.48 -8.67
CA ARG A 99 -10.95 -2.70 -9.80
C ARG A 99 -9.96 -2.81 -10.96
N PRO A 100 -10.34 -3.43 -12.09
CA PRO A 100 -9.41 -3.66 -13.20
C PRO A 100 -8.66 -2.40 -13.61
N TYR A 101 -7.33 -2.54 -13.68
CA TYR A 101 -6.37 -1.50 -14.08
C TYR A 101 -6.25 -0.28 -13.16
N ALA A 102 -7.10 -0.14 -12.15
CA ALA A 102 -7.10 1.00 -11.22
C ALA A 102 -6.58 0.61 -9.84
N ASP A 103 -7.04 -0.51 -9.28
CA ASP A 103 -6.70 -0.89 -7.90
C ASP A 103 -6.57 -2.40 -7.74
N GLY A 104 -5.57 -2.78 -6.93
CA GLY A 104 -5.53 -4.08 -6.29
C GLY A 104 -6.21 -4.04 -4.91
N VAL A 105 -6.42 -5.22 -4.33
CA VAL A 105 -6.92 -5.33 -2.95
C VAL A 105 -5.81 -5.68 -1.99
N MET A 106 -5.74 -4.96 -0.87
CA MET A 106 -4.82 -5.20 0.23
C MET A 106 -5.61 -5.55 1.50
N LYS A 107 -5.21 -6.62 2.19
CA LYS A 107 -5.74 -6.94 3.52
C LYS A 107 -4.93 -6.22 4.59
N ILE A 108 -5.61 -5.48 5.46
CA ILE A 108 -4.99 -4.81 6.61
C ILE A 108 -5.61 -5.38 7.88
N VAL A 109 -4.76 -5.85 8.79
CA VAL A 109 -5.15 -6.20 10.16
C VAL A 109 -4.73 -5.05 11.04
N LEU A 110 -5.70 -4.40 11.69
CA LEU A 110 -5.47 -3.34 12.64
C LEU A 110 -5.66 -3.89 14.06
N GLU A 111 -4.68 -3.69 14.93
CA GLU A 111 -4.68 -4.16 16.30
C GLU A 111 -4.41 -2.99 17.25
N ASN A 112 -5.27 -2.78 18.23
CA ASN A 112 -5.10 -1.77 19.26
C ASN A 112 -4.71 -2.42 20.59
N THR A 113 -3.45 -2.28 21.00
CA THR A 113 -2.95 -2.74 22.31
C THR A 113 -2.86 -1.60 23.33
N LEU A 114 -3.47 -0.45 23.04
CA LEU A 114 -3.51 0.70 23.95
C LEU A 114 -4.67 0.55 24.93
N LYS A 115 -4.57 1.27 26.05
CA LYS A 115 -5.58 1.25 27.13
C LYS A 115 -6.83 2.08 26.80
N THR A 116 -6.88 2.71 25.63
CA THR A 116 -7.97 3.56 25.15
C THR A 116 -8.43 3.09 23.77
N GLY A 117 -9.69 3.39 23.43
CA GLY A 117 -10.15 3.22 22.05
C GLY A 117 -9.38 4.13 21.11
N GLN A 118 -9.27 3.71 19.85
CA GLN A 118 -8.55 4.43 18.81
C GLN A 118 -9.35 4.43 17.51
N THR A 119 -9.31 5.55 16.80
CA THR A 119 -9.90 5.67 15.48
C THR A 119 -8.78 5.71 14.44
N VAL A 120 -8.81 4.77 13.49
CA VAL A 120 -7.83 4.70 12.41
C VAL A 120 -8.51 5.13 11.11
N ARG A 121 -7.98 6.17 10.48
CA ARG A 121 -8.49 6.70 9.19
C ARG A 121 -7.48 6.57 8.05
N LYS A 122 -6.25 6.19 8.35
CA LYS A 122 -5.15 6.13 7.38
C LYS A 122 -4.05 5.19 7.84
N VAL A 123 -3.25 4.74 6.89
CA VAL A 123 -1.97 4.08 7.15
C VAL A 123 -0.92 4.65 6.19
N VAL A 124 0.27 4.91 6.73
CA VAL A 124 1.43 5.32 5.93
C VAL A 124 2.46 4.20 5.98
N PHE A 125 2.95 3.75 4.82
CA PHE A 125 3.86 2.60 4.74
C PHE A 125 4.72 2.62 3.47
N PRO A 126 5.91 1.99 3.47
CA PRO A 126 6.70 1.79 2.27
C PRO A 126 6.09 0.71 1.38
N ILE A 127 5.47 1.10 0.25
CA ILE A 127 4.84 0.14 -0.67
C ILE A 127 5.86 -0.74 -1.41
N THR A 128 7.13 -0.33 -1.41
CA THR A 128 8.23 -1.12 -1.98
C THR A 128 8.45 -2.46 -1.29
N ASP A 129 7.91 -2.64 -0.08
CA ASP A 129 8.05 -3.87 0.67
C ASP A 129 6.86 -4.82 0.47
N ASN A 130 5.73 -4.31 -0.03
CA ASN A 130 4.57 -5.12 -0.40
C ASN A 130 4.72 -5.64 -1.84
N SER A 131 4.65 -6.96 -2.00
CA SER A 131 4.54 -7.57 -3.33
C SER A 131 3.14 -7.32 -3.91
N LEU A 132 3.07 -7.19 -5.23
CA LEU A 132 1.85 -7.11 -6.00
C LEU A 132 1.72 -8.40 -6.82
N TYR A 133 0.51 -8.94 -6.91
CA TYR A 133 0.18 -10.15 -7.66
C TYR A 133 -1.03 -9.89 -8.54
N TYR A 134 -1.15 -10.63 -9.65
CA TYR A 134 -2.26 -10.48 -10.57
C TYR A 134 -2.67 -11.79 -11.24
N GLN A 135 -3.95 -11.87 -11.58
CA GLN A 135 -4.55 -12.96 -12.35
C GLN A 135 -5.63 -12.37 -13.26
N GLY A 136 -5.46 -12.53 -14.57
CA GLY A 136 -6.31 -11.85 -15.55
C GLY A 136 -6.22 -10.32 -15.39
N ASN A 137 -7.35 -9.69 -15.09
CA ASN A 137 -7.46 -8.25 -14.86
C ASN A 137 -7.55 -7.86 -13.37
N GLN A 138 -7.42 -8.83 -12.46
CA GLN A 138 -7.48 -8.61 -11.02
C GLN A 138 -6.08 -8.49 -10.43
N ALA A 139 -5.97 -7.73 -9.35
CA ALA A 139 -4.71 -7.51 -8.64
C ALA A 139 -4.89 -7.57 -7.12
N ILE A 140 -3.89 -8.10 -6.41
CA ILE A 140 -3.85 -8.15 -4.94
C ILE A 140 -2.45 -7.81 -4.44
N PHE A 141 -2.37 -7.26 -3.24
CA PHE A 141 -1.11 -6.97 -2.56
C PHE A 141 -0.88 -7.92 -1.39
N ASP A 142 0.39 -8.10 -1.03
CA ASP A 142 0.75 -8.49 0.33
C ASP A 142 0.01 -7.58 1.32
N GLY A 143 -0.55 -8.19 2.36
CA GLY A 143 -1.24 -7.46 3.41
C GLY A 143 -0.28 -6.84 4.42
N MET A 144 -0.84 -6.28 5.48
CA MET A 144 -0.07 -5.78 6.62
C MET A 144 -0.82 -5.94 7.94
N HIS A 145 -0.06 -6.06 9.01
CA HIS A 145 -0.50 -6.03 10.39
C HIS A 145 -0.01 -4.74 11.04
N VAL A 146 -0.94 -3.89 11.44
CA VAL A 146 -0.70 -2.58 12.05
C VAL A 146 -1.05 -2.67 13.53
N THR A 147 -0.05 -2.60 14.40
CA THR A 147 -0.23 -2.65 15.85
C THR A 147 -0.08 -1.26 16.44
N LEU A 148 -1.18 -0.68 16.93
CA LEU A 148 -1.18 0.55 17.74
C LEU A 148 -0.72 0.20 19.15
N LYS A 149 0.45 0.71 19.55
CA LYS A 149 1.08 0.37 20.83
C LYS A 149 1.76 1.57 21.45
N LYS A 150 2.05 1.47 22.75
CA LYS A 150 2.82 2.49 23.46
C LYS A 150 4.31 2.20 23.32
N ARG A 151 5.10 3.20 22.94
CA ARG A 151 6.57 3.17 22.94
C ARG A 151 7.08 4.32 23.80
N ALA A 152 7.67 3.99 24.94
CA ALA A 152 8.01 4.97 25.97
C ALA A 152 6.79 5.84 26.37
N THR A 153 6.84 7.15 26.12
CA THR A 153 5.76 8.09 26.44
C THR A 153 4.79 8.34 25.28
N VAL A 154 5.11 7.89 24.07
CA VAL A 154 4.36 8.18 22.84
C VAL A 154 3.61 6.93 22.36
N SER A 155 2.47 7.13 21.71
CA SER A 155 1.76 6.05 21.02
C SER A 155 2.23 5.99 19.58
N VAL A 156 2.50 4.79 19.07
CA VAL A 156 3.03 4.55 17.73
C VAL A 156 2.24 3.45 17.04
N ALA A 157 2.28 3.39 15.71
CA ALA A 157 1.77 2.26 14.94
C ALA A 157 2.93 1.49 14.33
N ASP A 158 3.08 0.24 14.74
CA ASP A 158 4.07 -0.66 14.16
C ASP A 158 3.47 -1.41 12.97
N ILE A 159 4.17 -1.43 11.84
CA ILE A 159 3.66 -2.04 10.61
C ILE A 159 4.53 -3.24 10.26
N LYS A 160 3.89 -4.40 10.10
CA LYS A 160 4.52 -5.62 9.64
C LYS A 160 3.82 -6.14 8.40
N ILE A 161 4.58 -6.49 7.39
CA ILE A 161 4.01 -7.03 6.15
C ILE A 161 3.56 -8.45 6.40
N SER A 162 2.39 -8.79 5.85
CA SER A 162 1.78 -10.09 5.93
C SER A 162 1.67 -10.64 4.51
N PRO A 163 2.64 -11.49 4.08
CA PRO A 163 2.61 -12.05 2.73
C PRO A 163 1.28 -12.73 2.43
N VAL A 164 0.75 -12.53 1.23
CA VAL A 164 -0.47 -13.23 0.81
C VAL A 164 -0.12 -14.60 0.24
N GLU A 165 -0.80 -15.64 0.71
CA GLU A 165 -0.69 -16.97 0.11
C GLU A 165 -1.58 -17.03 -1.14
N THR A 166 -0.94 -17.13 -2.30
CA THR A 166 -1.62 -17.11 -3.60
C THR A 166 -0.79 -17.84 -4.66
N ASP A 167 -1.47 -18.38 -5.67
CA ASP A 167 -0.90 -18.92 -6.90
C ASP A 167 -0.87 -17.89 -8.04
N TRP A 168 -1.21 -16.63 -7.75
CA TRP A 168 -1.23 -15.55 -8.73
C TRP A 168 0.17 -15.17 -9.20
N THR A 169 0.24 -14.57 -10.40
CA THR A 169 1.53 -14.17 -10.95
C THR A 169 2.05 -12.96 -10.20
N LYS A 170 3.27 -13.06 -9.64
CA LYS A 170 3.93 -11.92 -9.03
C LYS A 170 4.26 -10.86 -10.08
N SER A 171 3.85 -9.63 -9.82
CA SER A 171 4.15 -8.46 -10.64
C SER A 171 5.66 -8.18 -10.71
N PRO A 172 6.18 -7.73 -11.87
CA PRO A 172 7.55 -7.22 -11.97
C PRO A 172 7.78 -6.04 -11.00
N ALA A 173 8.89 -6.13 -10.26
CA ALA A 173 9.36 -5.10 -9.33
C ALA A 173 10.82 -4.75 -9.66
N TRP A 174 11.15 -3.47 -9.64
CA TRP A 174 12.48 -2.94 -9.98
C TRP A 174 13.02 -1.95 -8.94
N GLU A 175 12.19 -1.66 -7.94
CA GLU A 175 12.53 -0.83 -6.79
C GLU A 175 13.23 -1.67 -5.72
N ASP A 176 14.33 -1.14 -5.17
CA ASP A 176 14.98 -1.72 -4.00
C ASP A 176 14.00 -1.76 -2.81
N THR A 177 13.96 -2.89 -2.10
CA THR A 177 13.20 -3.03 -0.86
C THR A 177 13.82 -2.16 0.23
N THR A 178 12.97 -1.50 1.01
CA THR A 178 13.41 -0.73 2.18
C THR A 178 13.58 -1.66 3.38
N VAL A 179 14.63 -1.45 4.18
CA VAL A 179 14.78 -2.15 5.45
C VAL A 179 13.70 -1.63 6.40
N SER A 180 12.87 -2.53 6.94
CA SER A 180 11.65 -2.25 7.73
C SER A 180 11.75 -0.98 8.60
N THR A 181 10.92 0.02 8.30
CA THR A 181 10.88 1.26 9.07
C THR A 181 9.67 1.25 10.01
N ALA A 182 9.92 1.28 11.32
CA ALA A 182 8.87 1.54 12.30
C ALA A 182 8.43 3.01 12.14
N MET A 183 7.20 3.25 11.69
CA MET A 183 6.67 4.60 11.51
C MET A 183 6.01 5.12 12.80
N GLU A 184 6.37 6.33 13.21
CA GLU A 184 5.60 7.04 14.25
C GLU A 184 4.31 7.57 13.63
N MET A 185 3.24 6.78 13.75
CA MET A 185 1.91 7.31 13.50
C MET A 185 1.45 8.14 14.68
N GLY A 186 1.30 9.45 14.48
CA GLY A 186 0.64 10.33 15.45
C GLY A 186 -0.80 9.89 15.57
N LEU A 187 -1.15 9.34 16.73
CA LEU A 187 -2.54 9.10 17.11
C LEU A 187 -3.04 10.41 17.73
N GLU A 188 -3.92 11.13 17.02
CA GLU A 188 -4.71 12.23 17.60
C GLU A 188 -6.03 11.68 18.16
#